data_AF-A0A7V5JI39-F1
#
_entry.id   AF-A0A7V5JI39-F1
#
_cell.length_a   1.000
_cell.length_b   1.000
_cell.length_c   1.000
_cell.angle_alpha   90.00
_cell.angle_beta   90.00
_cell.angle_gamma   90.00
#
_symmetry.space_group_name_H-M   'P 1'
#
loop_
_entity.id
_entity.type
_entity.pdbx_description
1 polymer ?
#
loop_
_entity_poly.entity_id
_entity_poly.type
_entity_poly.pdbx_seq_one_letter_code
_entity_poly.pdbx_strand_id
1 'polypeptide(L)'
;MEVRILGTVGEAPPFELALVHRLLASAPVTLSHGQAFTGRPDTIVHADARHVLKLHPADQEPAARERLRRERRLGVHHPRKTWFLVEEAGEPCWQGNITPRLMPLHQQTDPDRLAPLLEAALCMTLEVLAQHGLQLDFAPSNFATDDQDRLYYLDDDLYPEDEELLSLSSALGNLLRQRALKPSGFRTLGRCLSRFGTRQDGPASDILQLRFRGLFLPREDQQAARSALLEGLSDGPWTEHERPEERKKPSSAPAALTGAAPKRLLISDIHANLPALEAILDACDRIRPDEVLVMGDIVGYGPHPAECVALLAEHDWRILRGNHDHATAHGLPEIGFSGLARWVIEWTRAELCQASLDWLAALPSRIVEDEWLAVHGAPMDRSDFNAYVYHLTYGDNLDWMQRHGQRLCFHGHTHVPSVHLRHHGNDHALVGEALSLPATGHALICPGSVGQNRSGGPLAWYALLQGNALEFTALEYDWKRTCRDMKRLGFPDALIQRIQKGN
;
A
#
# COMPACT_ATOMS: atom_id res chain seq x y z
N MET A 1 -8.41 -34.70 17.71
CA MET A 1 -7.26 -33.88 17.31
C MET A 1 -5.98 -34.62 17.64
N GLU A 2 -5.27 -35.07 16.62
CA GLU A 2 -3.94 -35.64 16.72
C GLU A 2 -2.92 -34.54 16.42
N VAL A 3 -1.81 -34.48 17.17
CA VAL A 3 -0.74 -33.50 16.92
C VAL A 3 0.46 -34.24 16.36
N ARG A 4 0.99 -33.74 15.24
CA ARG A 4 2.17 -34.32 14.58
C ARG A 4 3.28 -33.30 14.47
N ILE A 5 4.42 -33.58 15.09
CA ILE A 5 5.60 -32.70 15.03
C ILE A 5 6.25 -32.81 13.65
N LEU A 6 6.50 -31.67 13.02
CA LEU A 6 7.20 -31.58 11.73
C LEU A 6 8.72 -31.45 11.92
N GLY A 7 9.15 -30.74 12.96
CA GLY A 7 10.56 -30.58 13.33
C GLY A 7 10.89 -29.22 13.94
N THR A 8 12.15 -29.02 14.29
CA THR A 8 12.72 -27.81 14.90
C THR A 8 13.48 -26.95 13.90
N VAL A 9 13.47 -25.63 14.11
CA VAL A 9 14.27 -24.70 13.30
C VAL A 9 15.76 -24.96 13.47
N GLY A 10 16.24 -25.20 14.69
CA GLY A 10 17.63 -25.55 14.95
C GLY A 10 17.86 -27.06 15.07
N GLU A 11 19.06 -27.43 15.52
CA GLU A 11 19.45 -28.83 15.74
C GLU A 11 18.93 -29.40 17.07
N ALA A 12 18.38 -28.55 17.93
CA ALA A 12 17.80 -28.97 19.21
C ALA A 12 16.62 -29.94 19.00
N PRO A 13 16.37 -30.86 19.94
CA PRO A 13 15.21 -31.73 19.87
C PRO A 13 13.90 -30.91 19.96
N PRO A 14 12.83 -31.38 19.30
CA PRO A 14 11.53 -30.73 19.36
C PRO A 14 10.97 -30.72 20.78
N PHE A 15 10.08 -29.75 21.04
CA PHE A 15 9.29 -29.77 22.26
C PHE A 15 8.45 -31.05 22.36
N GLU A 16 8.32 -31.58 23.58
CA GLU A 16 7.55 -32.79 23.84
C GLU A 16 6.07 -32.60 23.47
N LEU A 17 5.47 -33.63 22.87
CA LEU A 17 4.06 -33.60 22.47
C LEU A 17 3.11 -33.27 23.63
N ALA A 18 3.44 -33.77 24.84
CA ALA A 18 2.68 -33.48 26.05
C ALA A 18 2.64 -31.98 26.40
N LEU A 19 3.70 -31.23 26.10
CA LEU A 19 3.71 -29.78 26.28
C LEU A 19 2.82 -29.08 25.26
N VAL A 20 2.88 -29.49 23.99
CA VAL A 20 2.05 -28.92 22.92
C VAL A 20 0.57 -29.12 23.22
N HIS A 21 0.15 -30.34 23.58
CA HIS A 21 -1.23 -30.62 23.97
C HIS A 21 -1.70 -29.81 25.17
N ARG A 22 -0.86 -29.66 26.20
CA ARG A 22 -1.18 -28.88 27.38
C ARG A 22 -1.41 -27.40 27.06
N LEU A 23 -0.60 -26.80 26.18
CA LEU A 23 -0.78 -25.41 25.76
C LEU A 23 -2.01 -25.24 24.87
N LEU A 24 -2.24 -26.15 23.92
CA LEU A 24 -3.46 -26.13 23.10
C LEU A 24 -4.74 -26.21 23.93
N ALA A 25 -4.70 -26.89 25.08
CA ALA A 25 -5.83 -26.98 26.01
C ALA A 25 -5.99 -25.74 26.92
N SER A 26 -5.04 -24.79 26.92
CA SER A 26 -5.16 -23.56 27.71
C SER A 26 -6.08 -22.56 27.03
N ALA A 27 -6.58 -21.58 27.79
CA ALA A 27 -7.29 -20.45 27.21
C ALA A 27 -6.35 -19.68 26.23
N PRO A 28 -6.84 -19.28 25.04
CA PRO A 28 -6.10 -18.40 24.15
C PRO A 28 -5.83 -17.04 24.80
N VAL A 29 -4.72 -16.43 24.42
CA VAL A 29 -4.35 -15.07 24.83
C VAL A 29 -5.05 -14.07 23.94
N THR A 30 -5.69 -13.07 24.53
CA THR A 30 -6.27 -11.94 23.79
C THR A 30 -5.18 -11.09 23.14
N LEU A 31 -5.20 -11.01 21.82
CA LEU A 31 -4.31 -10.14 21.05
C LEU A 31 -4.84 -8.70 21.08
N SER A 32 -3.99 -7.75 21.45
CA SER A 32 -4.36 -6.33 21.42
C SER A 32 -3.13 -5.45 21.21
N HIS A 33 -3.34 -4.33 20.54
CA HIS A 33 -2.25 -3.44 20.16
C HIS A 33 -1.53 -2.88 21.40
N GLY A 34 -0.19 -2.94 21.40
CA GLY A 34 0.66 -2.48 22.50
C GLY A 34 0.74 -3.42 23.72
N GLN A 35 0.06 -4.57 23.70
CA GLN A 35 0.21 -5.59 24.73
C GLN A 35 1.36 -6.56 24.43
N ALA A 36 1.61 -7.49 25.35
CA ALA A 36 2.69 -8.45 25.21
C ALA A 36 2.55 -9.39 24.00
N PHE A 37 1.31 -9.60 23.54
CA PHE A 37 1.00 -10.37 22.35
C PHE A 37 0.23 -9.48 21.37
N THR A 38 0.77 -9.38 20.16
CA THR A 38 0.18 -8.70 19.00
C THR A 38 0.23 -9.66 17.81
N GLY A 39 -0.68 -9.51 16.85
CA GLY A 39 -0.75 -10.43 15.71
C GLY A 39 -2.01 -10.24 14.88
N ARG A 40 -2.15 -11.04 13.82
CA ARG A 40 -3.31 -10.99 12.93
C ARG A 40 -4.57 -11.55 13.59
N PRO A 41 -5.78 -11.13 13.15
CA PRO A 41 -7.05 -11.59 13.73
C PRO A 41 -7.29 -13.10 13.64
N ASP A 42 -6.64 -13.78 12.68
CA ASP A 42 -6.73 -15.21 12.40
C ASP A 42 -5.66 -16.05 13.13
N THR A 43 -4.69 -15.41 13.80
CA THR A 43 -3.69 -16.10 14.62
C THR A 43 -4.25 -16.38 16.01
N ILE A 44 -4.27 -17.65 16.42
CA ILE A 44 -4.60 -18.04 17.80
C ILE A 44 -3.30 -18.23 18.57
N VAL A 45 -3.17 -17.57 19.72
CA VAL A 45 -1.97 -17.66 20.57
C VAL A 45 -2.30 -18.31 21.90
N HIS A 46 -1.52 -19.30 22.29
CA HIS A 46 -1.50 -19.89 23.63
C HIS A 46 -0.14 -19.59 24.26
N ALA A 47 -0.09 -19.25 25.55
CA ALA A 47 1.18 -18.98 26.22
C ALA A 47 1.14 -19.33 27.70
N ASP A 48 2.29 -19.73 28.22
CA ASP A 48 2.55 -19.86 29.66
C ASP A 48 3.75 -18.99 30.07
N ALA A 49 4.30 -19.19 31.27
CA ALA A 49 5.45 -18.43 31.75
C ALA A 49 6.73 -18.64 30.93
N ARG A 50 6.84 -19.73 30.16
CA ARG A 50 8.06 -20.21 29.50
C ARG A 50 7.92 -20.45 28.00
N HIS A 51 6.72 -20.52 27.46
CA HIS A 51 6.47 -20.89 26.07
C HIS A 51 5.36 -20.06 25.45
N VAL A 52 5.46 -19.90 24.13
CA VAL A 52 4.43 -19.31 23.27
C VAL A 52 4.15 -20.29 22.14
N LEU A 53 2.89 -20.58 21.90
CA LEU A 53 2.39 -21.42 20.83
C LEU A 53 1.46 -20.58 19.95
N LYS A 54 1.72 -20.59 18.65
CA LYS A 54 0.90 -19.93 17.63
C LYS A 54 0.20 -21.00 16.79
N LEU A 55 -1.06 -20.73 16.45
CA LEU A 55 -1.90 -21.56 15.59
C LEU A 55 -2.47 -20.71 14.46
N HIS A 56 -2.45 -21.29 13.28
CA HIS A 56 -3.00 -20.73 12.05
C HIS A 56 -3.79 -21.81 11.32
N PRO A 57 -4.80 -21.46 10.50
CA PRO A 57 -5.44 -22.40 9.59
C PRO A 57 -4.39 -23.17 8.80
N ALA A 58 -4.55 -24.49 8.69
CA ALA A 58 -3.60 -25.32 7.94
C ALA A 58 -3.66 -25.01 6.45
N ASP A 59 -2.48 -24.76 5.86
CA ASP A 59 -2.24 -25.05 4.45
C ASP A 59 -2.04 -26.57 4.27
N GLN A 60 -1.89 -27.06 3.04
CA GLN A 60 -1.48 -28.47 2.83
C GLN A 60 -0.11 -28.75 3.48
N GLU A 61 0.09 -29.95 4.05
CA GLU A 61 1.34 -30.34 4.75
C GLU A 61 2.65 -29.96 4.01
N PRO A 62 2.78 -30.10 2.67
CA PRO A 62 3.98 -29.68 1.96
C PRO A 62 4.37 -28.22 2.21
N ALA A 63 3.39 -27.32 2.36
CA ALA A 63 3.62 -25.90 2.63
C ALA A 63 4.22 -25.66 4.03
N ALA A 64 3.70 -26.34 5.06
CA ALA A 64 4.22 -26.22 6.43
C ALA A 64 5.66 -26.74 6.55
N ARG A 65 5.99 -27.84 5.84
CA ARG A 65 7.36 -28.36 5.77
C ARG A 65 8.31 -27.41 5.04
N GLU A 66 7.84 -26.75 3.99
CA GLU A 66 8.64 -25.77 3.27
C GLU A 66 8.89 -24.51 4.10
N ARG A 67 7.91 -24.04 4.89
CA ARG A 67 8.12 -22.97 5.89
C ARG A 67 9.24 -23.33 6.87
N LEU A 68 9.19 -24.52 7.48
CA LEU A 68 10.25 -24.99 8.39
C LEU A 68 11.63 -25.02 7.71
N ARG A 69 11.72 -25.51 6.47
CA ARG A 69 12.99 -25.51 5.71
C ARG A 69 13.50 -24.11 5.42
N ARG A 70 12.60 -23.17 5.12
CA ARG A 70 12.94 -21.77 4.90
C ARG A 70 13.44 -21.10 6.17
N GLU A 71 12.76 -21.29 7.30
CA GLU A 71 13.19 -20.73 8.59
C GLU A 71 14.57 -21.24 9.01
N ARG A 72 14.86 -22.52 8.76
CA ARG A 72 16.21 -23.12 8.93
C ARG A 72 17.28 -22.40 8.12
N ARG A 73 16.96 -22.04 6.87
CA ARG A 73 17.91 -21.35 5.96
C ARG A 73 18.16 -19.92 6.38
N LEU A 74 17.14 -19.22 6.89
CA LEU A 74 17.26 -17.81 7.29
C LEU A 74 18.06 -17.63 8.58
N GLY A 75 17.94 -18.56 9.54
CA GLY A 75 18.70 -18.49 10.79
C GLY A 75 18.29 -17.36 11.75
N VAL A 76 17.16 -16.68 11.49
CA VAL A 76 16.70 -15.53 12.30
C VAL A 76 15.71 -15.90 13.42
N HIS A 77 15.16 -17.11 13.41
CA HIS A 77 14.21 -17.56 14.42
C HIS A 77 14.90 -18.35 15.54
N HIS A 78 14.26 -18.41 16.70
CA HIS A 78 14.80 -19.14 17.84
C HIS A 78 15.02 -20.63 17.48
N PRO A 79 16.20 -21.23 17.79
CA PRO A 79 16.56 -22.58 17.33
C PRO A 79 15.66 -23.68 17.91
N ARG A 80 14.97 -23.43 19.03
CA ARG A 80 13.98 -24.36 19.59
C ARG A 80 12.58 -24.22 19.01
N LYS A 81 12.31 -23.25 18.13
CA LYS A 81 11.01 -23.10 17.47
C LYS A 81 10.66 -24.42 16.77
N THR A 82 9.57 -25.04 17.19
CA THR A 82 9.14 -26.37 16.73
C THR A 82 7.83 -26.24 15.99
N TRP A 83 7.78 -26.69 14.75
CA TRP A 83 6.59 -26.73 13.92
C TRP A 83 5.82 -28.04 14.09
N PHE A 84 4.49 -27.96 14.06
CA PHE A 84 3.60 -29.10 14.16
C PHE A 84 2.31 -28.88 13.34
N LEU A 85 1.62 -29.98 13.05
CA LEU A 85 0.27 -29.98 12.49
C LEU A 85 -0.70 -30.50 13.54
N VAL A 86 -1.94 -30.02 13.47
CA VAL A 86 -3.08 -30.61 14.17
C VAL A 86 -4.01 -31.21 13.13
N GLU A 87 -4.30 -32.48 13.31
CA GLU A 87 -5.07 -33.30 12.38
C GLU A 87 -6.40 -33.72 12.99
N GLU A 88 -7.44 -33.70 12.16
CA GLU A 88 -8.77 -34.19 12.49
C GLU A 88 -9.23 -35.15 11.39
N ALA A 89 -9.61 -36.37 11.79
CA ALA A 89 -9.92 -37.46 10.86
C ALA A 89 -8.81 -37.78 9.82
N GLY A 90 -7.55 -37.51 10.15
CA GLY A 90 -6.40 -37.77 9.27
C GLY A 90 -6.06 -36.63 8.30
N GLU A 91 -6.78 -35.52 8.33
CA GLU A 91 -6.53 -34.34 7.50
C GLU A 91 -6.01 -33.17 8.37
N PRO A 92 -5.01 -32.40 7.91
CA PRO A 92 -4.49 -31.24 8.65
C PRO A 92 -5.53 -30.12 8.66
N CYS A 93 -6.00 -29.75 9.86
CA CYS A 93 -6.94 -28.66 10.05
C CYS A 93 -6.27 -27.40 10.60
N TRP A 94 -5.18 -27.56 11.35
CA TRP A 94 -4.36 -26.43 11.82
C TRP A 94 -2.87 -26.69 11.66
N GLN A 95 -2.11 -25.62 11.42
CA GLN A 95 -0.66 -25.61 11.53
C GLN A 95 -0.24 -24.69 12.66
N GLY A 96 0.84 -25.02 13.35
CA GLY A 96 1.30 -24.22 14.46
C GLY A 96 2.78 -24.36 14.72
N ASN A 97 3.29 -23.44 15.53
CA ASN A 97 4.63 -23.52 16.06
C ASN A 97 4.65 -23.18 17.55
N ILE A 98 5.60 -23.78 18.27
CA ILE A 98 5.88 -23.49 19.67
C ILE A 98 7.33 -23.05 19.83
N THR A 99 7.54 -22.00 20.61
CA THR A 99 8.85 -21.39 20.88
C THR A 99 8.98 -21.05 22.36
N PRO A 100 10.20 -20.96 22.93
CA PRO A 100 10.38 -20.34 24.24
C PRO A 100 9.78 -18.94 24.28
N ARG A 101 9.35 -18.51 25.46
CA ARG A 101 8.87 -17.16 25.69
C ARG A 101 10.04 -16.19 25.63
N LEU A 102 10.02 -15.33 24.63
CA LEU A 102 11.01 -14.26 24.41
C LEU A 102 10.45 -12.92 24.90
N MET A 103 11.31 -11.93 25.09
CA MET A 103 10.96 -10.55 25.45
C MET A 103 10.88 -9.67 24.20
N PRO A 104 9.68 -9.28 23.72
CA PRO A 104 9.55 -8.43 22.55
C PRO A 104 10.18 -7.05 22.74
N LEU A 105 10.80 -6.50 21.68
CA LEU A 105 11.50 -5.22 21.75
C LEU A 105 10.58 -4.05 22.07
N HIS A 106 9.31 -4.08 21.65
CA HIS A 106 8.34 -3.01 21.98
C HIS A 106 7.98 -2.93 23.47
N GLN A 107 8.32 -3.95 24.28
CA GLN A 107 8.17 -3.91 25.74
C GLN A 107 9.39 -3.31 26.44
N GLN A 108 10.50 -3.09 25.73
CA GLN A 108 11.68 -2.43 26.29
C GLN A 108 11.44 -0.92 26.35
N THR A 109 11.25 -0.40 27.57
CA THR A 109 10.98 1.02 27.79
C THR A 109 12.24 1.86 27.99
N ASP A 110 13.41 1.24 28.23
CA ASP A 110 14.69 1.93 28.37
C ASP A 110 15.31 2.20 26.98
N PRO A 111 15.39 3.46 26.52
CA PRO A 111 15.94 3.79 25.20
C PRO A 111 17.41 3.40 25.04
N ASP A 112 18.18 3.39 26.13
CA ASP A 112 19.61 3.07 26.09
C ASP A 112 19.82 1.55 25.94
N ARG A 113 18.86 0.73 26.39
CA ARG A 113 18.81 -0.72 26.10
C ARG A 113 18.17 -1.04 24.75
N LEU A 114 17.18 -0.25 24.31
CA LEU A 114 16.48 -0.49 23.05
C LEU A 114 17.35 -0.16 21.83
N ALA A 115 18.20 0.87 21.91
CA ALA A 115 19.08 1.28 20.81
C ALA A 115 19.93 0.15 20.21
N PRO A 116 20.76 -0.59 20.98
CA PRO A 116 21.57 -1.68 20.44
C PRO A 116 20.74 -2.86 19.92
N LEU A 117 19.54 -3.08 20.47
CA LEU A 117 18.63 -4.14 20.01
C LEU A 117 17.99 -3.79 18.66
N LEU A 118 17.60 -2.53 18.44
CA LEU A 118 17.10 -2.05 17.15
C LEU A 118 18.20 -2.02 16.09
N GLU A 119 19.45 -1.71 16.48
CA GLU A 119 20.61 -1.83 15.61
C GLU A 119 20.82 -3.29 15.15
N ALA A 120 20.83 -4.23 16.09
CA ALA A 120 20.96 -5.66 15.77
C ALA A 120 19.79 -6.16 14.90
N ALA A 121 18.55 -5.72 15.17
CA ALA A 121 17.38 -6.05 14.35
C ALA A 121 17.48 -5.49 12.93
N LEU A 122 18.04 -4.29 12.80
CA LEU A 122 18.26 -3.67 11.51
C LEU A 122 19.32 -4.42 10.71
N CYS A 123 20.46 -4.76 11.32
CA CYS A 123 21.48 -5.59 10.69
C CYS A 123 20.91 -6.93 10.24
N MET A 124 20.15 -7.63 11.09
CA MET A 124 19.47 -8.88 10.73
C MET A 124 18.53 -8.69 9.53
N THR A 125 17.75 -7.61 9.49
CA THR A 125 16.84 -7.29 8.38
C THR A 125 17.61 -7.08 7.07
N LEU A 126 18.69 -6.30 7.11
CA LEU A 126 19.52 -5.99 5.94
C LEU A 126 20.29 -7.23 5.45
N GLU A 127 20.74 -8.10 6.36
CA GLU A 127 21.41 -9.36 6.01
C GLU A 127 20.46 -10.33 5.33
N VAL A 128 19.25 -10.53 5.85
CA VAL A 128 18.23 -11.38 5.22
C VAL A 128 17.87 -10.84 3.83
N LEU A 129 17.72 -9.52 3.71
CA LEU A 129 17.44 -8.87 2.44
C LEU A 129 18.57 -9.08 1.43
N ALA A 130 19.82 -8.87 1.83
CA ALA A 130 20.98 -9.01 0.97
C ALA A 130 21.24 -10.47 0.54
N GLN A 131 21.04 -11.44 1.43
CA GLN A 131 21.36 -12.84 1.18
C GLN A 131 20.21 -13.62 0.52
N HIS A 132 18.97 -13.21 0.77
CA HIS A 132 17.80 -13.99 0.39
C HIS A 132 16.77 -13.21 -0.45
N GLY A 133 16.93 -11.89 -0.64
CA GLY A 133 15.95 -11.07 -1.35
C GLY A 133 14.60 -10.99 -0.64
N LEU A 134 14.59 -11.22 0.68
CA LEU A 134 13.40 -11.26 1.51
C LEU A 134 13.51 -10.18 2.59
N GLN A 135 12.38 -9.59 2.93
CA GLN A 135 12.29 -8.51 3.88
C GLN A 135 11.61 -8.99 5.16
N LEU A 136 12.25 -8.70 6.30
CA LEU A 136 11.63 -8.80 7.61
C LEU A 136 10.80 -7.54 7.87
N ASP A 137 9.63 -7.69 8.48
CA ASP A 137 8.87 -6.54 8.97
C ASP A 137 9.59 -5.91 10.16
N PHE A 138 10.24 -4.77 9.91
CA PHE A 138 11.07 -4.01 10.87
C PHE A 138 10.24 -3.27 11.95
N ALA A 139 9.16 -3.88 12.44
CA ALA A 139 8.44 -3.40 13.61
C ALA A 139 9.06 -3.97 14.91
N PRO A 140 9.29 -3.17 15.96
CA PRO A 140 9.85 -3.68 17.23
C PRO A 140 9.03 -4.81 17.87
N SER A 141 7.74 -4.94 17.54
CA SER A 141 6.90 -6.05 18.00
C SER A 141 7.23 -7.40 17.38
N ASN A 142 7.96 -7.41 16.27
CA ASN A 142 8.32 -8.63 15.54
C ASN A 142 9.72 -9.15 15.88
N PHE A 143 10.42 -8.49 16.79
CA PHE A 143 11.71 -8.94 17.28
C PHE A 143 11.63 -9.15 18.79
N ALA A 144 12.38 -10.13 19.30
CA ALA A 144 12.49 -10.36 20.72
C ALA A 144 13.86 -10.89 21.12
N THR A 145 14.20 -10.74 22.41
CA THR A 145 15.39 -11.35 23.00
C THR A 145 15.07 -12.55 23.88
N ASP A 146 16.03 -13.49 23.98
CA ASP A 146 16.03 -14.48 25.06
C ASP A 146 16.65 -13.90 26.36
N ASP A 147 16.81 -14.75 27.37
CA ASP A 147 17.42 -14.42 28.66
C ASP A 147 18.93 -14.10 28.58
N GLN A 148 19.55 -14.34 27.42
CA GLN A 148 20.95 -14.05 27.12
C GLN A 148 21.09 -12.84 26.17
N ASP A 149 20.04 -12.05 26.01
CA ASP A 149 19.96 -10.90 25.10
C ASP A 149 20.21 -11.24 23.61
N ARG A 150 20.05 -12.51 23.21
CA ARG A 150 20.15 -12.91 21.80
C ARG A 150 18.86 -12.55 21.08
N LEU A 151 19.00 -11.91 19.92
CA LEU A 151 17.89 -11.40 19.14
C LEU A 151 17.32 -12.45 18.18
N TYR A 152 15.99 -12.52 18.07
CA TYR A 152 15.28 -13.37 17.12
C TYR A 152 14.09 -12.65 16.49
N TYR A 153 13.74 -13.05 15.26
CA TYR A 153 12.53 -12.64 14.56
C TYR A 153 11.35 -13.54 14.94
N LEU A 154 10.21 -12.92 15.27
CA LEU A 154 9.03 -13.56 15.84
C LEU A 154 7.95 -13.91 14.82
N ASP A 155 7.87 -13.19 13.70
CA ASP A 155 6.81 -13.40 12.71
C ASP A 155 7.04 -14.73 11.96
N ASP A 156 5.96 -15.31 11.44
CA ASP A 156 5.99 -16.53 10.62
C ASP A 156 5.99 -16.20 9.12
N ASP A 157 5.74 -14.94 8.78
CA ASP A 157 5.71 -14.43 7.42
C ASP A 157 6.94 -13.59 7.06
N LEU A 158 7.18 -13.55 5.75
CA LEU A 158 8.29 -12.85 5.13
C LEU A 158 7.74 -12.19 3.89
N TYR A 159 8.30 -11.04 3.56
CA TYR A 159 7.81 -10.23 2.46
C TYR A 159 8.86 -10.26 1.35
N PRO A 160 8.46 -10.19 0.07
CA PRO A 160 9.41 -9.85 -0.97
C PRO A 160 9.98 -8.46 -0.67
N GLU A 161 11.17 -8.19 -1.18
CA GLU A 161 11.70 -6.84 -1.16
C GLU A 161 10.70 -5.85 -1.80
N ASP A 162 10.38 -4.80 -1.06
CA ASP A 162 9.58 -3.69 -1.57
C ASP A 162 10.42 -2.70 -2.38
N GLU A 163 9.76 -1.93 -3.24
CA GLU A 163 10.42 -0.90 -4.03
C GLU A 163 11.04 0.15 -3.11
N GLU A 164 12.33 0.46 -3.35
CA GLU A 164 13.04 1.56 -2.70
C GLU A 164 13.02 1.54 -1.15
N LEU A 165 12.99 0.36 -0.52
CA LEU A 165 13.02 0.20 0.94
C LEU A 165 11.86 0.91 1.66
N LEU A 166 10.67 0.87 1.07
CA LEU A 166 9.49 1.60 1.54
C LEU A 166 9.05 1.17 2.95
N SER A 167 8.95 -0.12 3.24
CA SER A 167 8.49 -0.58 4.56
C SER A 167 9.56 -0.35 5.63
N LEU A 168 10.84 -0.51 5.27
CA LEU A 168 11.95 -0.20 6.17
C LEU A 168 12.01 1.30 6.51
N SER A 169 11.89 2.17 5.51
CA SER A 169 11.86 3.63 5.71
C SER A 169 10.62 4.08 6.49
N SER A 170 9.47 3.43 6.26
CA SER A 170 8.24 3.67 7.00
C SER A 170 8.36 3.26 8.47
N ALA A 171 8.95 2.09 8.75
CA ALA A 171 9.20 1.61 10.10
C ALA A 171 10.14 2.56 10.88
N LEU A 172 11.24 2.98 10.25
CA LEU A 172 12.15 3.98 10.81
C LEU A 172 11.48 5.34 11.02
N GLY A 173 10.61 5.76 10.09
CA GLY A 173 9.78 6.96 10.23
C GLY A 173 8.82 6.88 11.43
N ASN A 174 8.27 5.69 11.72
CA ASN A 174 7.45 5.47 12.91
C ASN A 174 8.28 5.55 14.19
N LEU A 175 9.50 5.01 14.22
CA LEU A 175 10.39 5.15 15.37
C LEU A 175 10.74 6.62 15.64
N LEU A 176 11.00 7.41 14.58
CA LEU A 176 11.22 8.85 14.68
C LEU A 176 10.00 9.57 15.27
N ARG A 177 8.79 9.26 14.78
CA ARG A 177 7.54 9.83 15.31
C ARG A 177 7.28 9.46 16.76
N GLN A 178 7.52 8.20 17.14
CA GLN A 178 7.34 7.70 18.49
C GLN A 178 8.42 8.19 19.46
N ARG A 179 9.52 8.76 18.93
CA ARG A 179 10.69 9.18 19.70
C ARG A 179 11.28 8.01 20.47
N ALA A 180 11.35 6.86 19.80
CA ALA A 180 11.78 5.59 20.40
C ALA A 180 13.24 5.63 20.89
N LEU A 181 14.08 6.45 20.28
CA LEU A 181 15.51 6.59 20.60
C LEU A 181 15.92 8.05 20.78
N LYS A 182 17.06 8.25 21.47
CA LYS A 182 17.78 9.53 21.47
C LYS A 182 18.40 9.78 20.07
N PRO A 183 18.72 11.03 19.70
CA PRO A 183 19.37 11.32 18.42
C PRO A 183 20.65 10.52 18.15
N SER A 184 21.44 10.22 19.18
CA SER A 184 22.62 9.35 19.06
C SER A 184 22.29 7.95 18.56
N GLY A 185 21.18 7.35 19.00
CA GLY A 185 20.72 6.05 18.53
C GLY A 185 20.29 6.09 17.06
N PHE A 186 19.57 7.13 16.65
CA PHE A 186 19.20 7.32 15.24
C PHE A 186 20.43 7.53 14.33
N ARG A 187 21.47 8.22 14.81
CA ARG A 187 22.74 8.32 14.07
C ARG A 187 23.38 6.95 13.85
N THR A 188 23.37 6.09 14.86
CA THR A 188 23.90 4.72 14.74
C THR A 188 23.10 3.89 13.72
N LEU A 189 21.76 3.97 13.75
CA LEU A 189 20.93 3.31 12.73
C LEU A 189 21.25 3.83 11.32
N GLY A 190 21.46 5.14 11.17
CA GLY A 190 21.86 5.75 9.90
C GLY A 190 23.19 5.20 9.37
N ARG A 191 24.17 4.98 10.25
CA ARG A 191 25.47 4.36 9.89
C ARG A 191 25.36 2.89 9.50
N CYS A 192 24.39 2.17 10.05
CA CYS A 192 24.13 0.79 9.62
C CYS A 192 23.55 0.79 8.21
N LEU A 193 22.60 1.69 7.94
CA LEU A 193 21.97 1.85 6.63
C LEU A 193 22.95 2.34 5.56
N SER A 194 23.92 3.19 5.90
CA SER A 194 24.91 3.68 4.93
C SER A 194 25.86 2.60 4.42
N ARG A 195 25.98 1.49 5.15
CA ARG A 195 26.73 0.29 4.74
C ARG A 195 25.90 -0.65 3.87
N PHE A 196 24.59 -0.40 3.78
CA PHE A 196 23.73 -1.16 2.88
C PHE A 196 24.05 -0.72 1.44
N GLY A 197 24.50 -1.69 0.63
CA GLY A 197 25.17 -1.45 -0.64
C GLY A 197 24.32 -0.79 -1.73
N THR A 198 24.84 -0.86 -2.95
CA THR A 198 24.15 -0.33 -4.14
C THR A 198 23.05 -1.28 -4.61
N ARG A 199 21.90 -0.70 -4.97
CA ARG A 199 20.74 -1.37 -5.56
C ARG A 199 20.63 -1.04 -7.04
N GLN A 200 19.71 -1.68 -7.75
CA GLN A 200 19.46 -1.39 -9.18
C GLN A 200 19.12 0.09 -9.44
N ASP A 201 18.49 0.77 -8.47
CA ASP A 201 18.11 2.19 -8.53
C ASP A 201 19.13 3.17 -7.93
N GLY A 202 20.33 2.70 -7.56
CA GLY A 202 21.40 3.51 -6.95
C GLY A 202 21.75 3.12 -5.51
N PRO A 203 22.61 3.89 -4.81
CA PRO A 203 22.96 3.62 -3.42
C PRO A 203 21.73 3.65 -2.52
N ALA A 204 21.50 2.61 -1.72
CA ALA A 204 20.37 2.58 -0.80
C ALA A 204 20.37 3.76 0.19
N SER A 205 21.56 4.25 0.53
CA SER A 205 21.76 5.47 1.32
C SER A 205 21.11 6.71 0.71
N ASP A 206 21.06 6.82 -0.62
CA ASP A 206 20.55 8.00 -1.31
C ASP A 206 19.02 7.98 -1.35
N ILE A 207 18.44 6.80 -1.62
CA ILE A 207 17.00 6.55 -1.53
C ILE A 207 16.50 6.90 -0.12
N LEU A 208 17.18 6.39 0.91
CA LEU A 208 16.82 6.64 2.31
C LEU A 208 17.03 8.12 2.69
N GLN A 209 18.11 8.76 2.24
CA GLN A 209 18.34 10.19 2.47
C GLN A 209 17.23 11.04 1.87
N LEU A 210 16.79 10.76 0.63
CA LEU A 210 15.69 11.47 -0.02
C LEU A 210 14.39 11.34 0.79
N ARG A 211 14.05 10.11 1.19
CA ARG A 211 12.84 9.82 2.00
C ARG A 211 12.87 10.52 3.37
N PHE A 212 14.00 10.44 4.09
CA PHE A 212 14.09 11.06 5.42
C PHE A 212 14.25 12.58 5.37
N ARG A 213 14.79 13.17 4.30
CA ARG A 213 14.77 14.64 4.11
C ARG A 213 13.34 15.16 3.92
N GLY A 214 12.49 14.43 3.21
CA GLY A 214 11.07 14.75 3.01
C GLY A 214 10.15 14.44 4.20
N LEU A 215 10.61 13.65 5.17
CA LEU A 215 9.79 13.22 6.30
C LEU A 215 9.46 14.38 7.26
N PHE A 216 8.21 14.88 7.22
CA PHE A 216 7.75 15.93 8.14
C PHE A 216 7.62 15.43 9.58
N LEU A 217 8.27 16.14 10.51
CA LEU A 217 8.21 15.87 11.95
C LEU A 217 7.92 17.19 12.67
N PRO A 218 6.75 17.34 13.34
CA PRO A 218 6.30 18.62 13.87
C PRO A 218 7.06 19.08 15.12
N ARG A 219 7.82 18.21 15.79
CA ARG A 219 8.52 18.53 17.04
C ARG A 219 10.03 18.65 16.83
N GLU A 220 10.66 19.57 17.57
CA GLU A 220 12.11 19.79 17.52
C GLU A 220 12.93 18.54 17.89
N ASP A 221 12.48 17.78 18.88
CA ASP A 221 13.15 16.54 19.31
C ASP A 221 13.13 15.46 18.20
N GLN A 222 12.01 15.34 17.48
CA GLN A 222 11.87 14.47 16.31
C GLN A 222 12.72 14.94 15.13
N GLN A 223 12.77 16.25 14.87
CA GLN A 223 13.60 16.85 13.83
C GLN A 223 15.10 16.61 14.11
N ALA A 224 15.54 16.78 15.36
CA ALA A 224 16.91 16.50 15.77
C ALA A 224 17.26 15.01 15.58
N ALA A 225 16.33 14.11 15.89
CA ALA A 225 16.49 12.68 15.66
C ALA A 225 16.61 12.34 14.16
N ARG A 226 15.81 12.96 13.29
CA ARG A 226 15.87 12.81 11.83
C ARG A 226 17.19 13.35 11.26
N SER A 227 17.63 14.52 11.73
CA SER A 227 18.94 15.08 11.33
C SER A 227 20.07 14.13 11.72
N ALA A 228 20.03 13.55 12.92
CA ALA A 228 21.03 12.59 13.36
C ALA A 228 21.02 11.30 12.51
N LEU A 229 19.84 10.80 12.11
CA LEU A 229 19.71 9.68 11.16
C LEU A 229 20.35 10.00 9.80
N LEU A 230 20.08 11.20 9.26
CA LEU A 230 20.62 11.67 7.98
C LEU A 230 22.15 11.87 8.04
N GLU A 231 22.67 12.37 9.15
CA GLU A 231 24.13 12.44 9.40
C GLU A 231 24.75 11.03 9.32
N GLY A 232 24.16 10.05 10.02
CA GLY A 232 24.66 8.67 9.98
C GLY A 232 24.61 8.05 8.58
N LEU A 233 23.57 8.35 7.80
CA LEU A 233 23.44 7.91 6.40
C LEU A 233 24.53 8.49 5.49
N SER A 234 25.05 9.67 5.85
CA SER A 234 26.07 10.39 5.08
C SER A 234 27.50 9.94 5.39
N ASP A 235 27.71 9.16 6.46
CA ASP A 235 29.03 8.65 6.88
C ASP A 235 29.54 7.44 6.03
N GLY A 236 28.82 7.04 4.97
CA GLY A 236 29.20 5.94 4.05
C GLY A 236 30.06 6.40 2.85
N PRO A 237 30.73 5.48 2.11
CA PRO A 237 31.60 5.84 0.99
C PRO A 237 30.80 6.43 -0.17
N TRP A 238 30.73 7.75 -0.23
CA TRP A 238 30.33 8.51 -1.42
C TRP A 238 31.34 8.26 -2.53
N THR A 239 30.90 7.66 -3.64
CA THR A 239 31.61 7.77 -4.93
C THR A 239 30.75 8.63 -5.84
N GLU A 240 31.29 9.80 -6.16
CA GLU A 240 30.72 10.78 -7.08
C GLU A 240 30.62 10.13 -8.47
N HIS A 241 29.43 9.71 -8.89
CA HIS A 241 29.18 9.26 -10.27
C HIS A 241 28.13 10.15 -10.94
N GLU A 242 28.66 10.96 -11.86
CA GLU A 242 28.12 11.59 -13.05
C GLU A 242 26.60 11.79 -13.18
N ARG A 243 26.24 13.08 -13.26
CA ARG A 243 24.91 13.58 -13.65
C ARG A 243 24.54 13.10 -15.07
N PRO A 244 23.34 12.55 -15.30
CA PRO A 244 22.85 12.33 -16.66
C PRO A 244 22.58 13.67 -17.35
N GLU A 245 23.12 13.83 -18.56
CA GLU A 245 23.02 15.03 -19.39
C GLU A 245 21.58 15.44 -19.73
N GLU A 246 21.36 16.76 -19.73
CA GLU A 246 20.12 17.42 -20.15
C GLU A 246 19.73 17.03 -21.59
N ARG A 247 18.59 16.34 -21.74
CA ARG A 247 17.94 16.17 -23.05
C ARG A 247 17.21 17.46 -23.44
N LYS A 248 17.54 17.94 -24.64
CA LYS A 248 16.98 19.14 -25.28
C LYS A 248 15.46 19.08 -25.43
N LYS A 249 14.81 20.22 -25.12
CA LYS A 249 13.38 20.50 -25.32
C LYS A 249 12.97 20.37 -26.80
N PRO A 250 11.85 19.71 -27.13
CA PRO A 250 11.13 19.99 -28.36
C PRO A 250 10.44 21.35 -28.26
N SER A 251 10.61 22.14 -29.31
CA SER A 251 9.96 23.43 -29.52
C SER A 251 8.65 23.21 -30.30
N SER A 252 7.53 23.61 -29.71
CA SER A 252 6.37 24.17 -30.43
C SER A 252 5.39 24.74 -29.41
N ALA A 253 5.23 26.06 -29.38
CA ALA A 253 4.23 26.74 -28.57
C ALA A 253 2.83 26.53 -29.16
N PRO A 254 1.77 26.33 -28.36
CA PRO A 254 0.41 26.49 -28.83
C PRO A 254 -0.03 27.95 -28.75
N ALA A 255 -0.78 28.35 -29.77
CA ALA A 255 -1.34 29.67 -29.98
C ALA A 255 -2.30 30.10 -28.86
N ALA A 256 -2.31 31.41 -28.57
CA ALA A 256 -3.24 32.04 -27.64
C ALA A 256 -4.69 31.82 -28.07
N LEU A 257 -5.47 31.12 -27.24
CA LEU A 257 -6.93 31.10 -27.32
C LEU A 257 -7.49 32.10 -26.29
N THR A 258 -8.00 33.21 -26.81
CA THR A 258 -8.82 34.18 -26.07
C THR A 258 -10.23 33.60 -25.92
N GLY A 259 -10.53 33.02 -24.76
CA GLY A 259 -11.85 32.50 -24.37
C GLY A 259 -11.95 32.31 -22.85
N ALA A 260 -13.17 32.21 -22.31
CA ALA A 260 -13.38 31.84 -20.91
C ALA A 260 -12.72 30.46 -20.63
N ALA A 261 -12.23 30.24 -19.40
CA ALA A 261 -11.58 28.98 -19.06
C ALA A 261 -12.52 27.78 -19.29
N PRO A 262 -12.04 26.68 -19.91
CA PRO A 262 -12.89 25.54 -20.26
C PRO A 262 -13.44 24.88 -19.00
N LYS A 263 -14.68 24.42 -19.09
CA LYS A 263 -15.39 23.68 -18.05
C LYS A 263 -15.09 22.18 -18.19
N ARG A 264 -14.32 21.63 -17.25
CA ARG A 264 -13.90 20.23 -17.22
C ARG A 264 -14.71 19.45 -16.19
N LEU A 265 -15.29 18.33 -16.61
CA LEU A 265 -15.88 17.35 -15.70
C LEU A 265 -14.86 16.23 -15.47
N LEU A 266 -14.54 15.98 -14.20
CA LEU A 266 -13.52 15.02 -13.76
C LEU A 266 -14.23 13.84 -13.09
N ILE A 267 -13.95 12.63 -13.56
CA ILE A 267 -14.46 11.38 -12.98
C ILE A 267 -13.36 10.32 -12.89
N SER A 268 -13.56 9.34 -11.99
CA SER A 268 -12.66 8.21 -11.80
C SER A 268 -13.42 7.02 -11.23
N ASP A 269 -12.82 5.82 -11.32
CA ASP A 269 -13.21 4.64 -10.56
C ASP A 269 -14.69 4.27 -10.80
N ILE A 270 -15.05 4.10 -12.08
CA ILE A 270 -16.39 3.73 -12.55
C ILE A 270 -16.72 2.28 -12.17
N HIS A 271 -15.71 1.41 -12.13
CA HIS A 271 -15.79 0.05 -11.58
C HIS A 271 -17.03 -0.71 -12.07
N ALA A 272 -17.26 -0.74 -13.38
CA ALA A 272 -18.34 -1.48 -14.04
C ALA A 272 -19.73 -1.26 -13.41
N ASN A 273 -19.98 -0.09 -12.82
CA ASN A 273 -21.24 0.27 -12.19
C ASN A 273 -22.07 1.12 -13.16
N LEU A 274 -22.75 0.46 -14.10
CA LEU A 274 -23.51 1.13 -15.16
C LEU A 274 -24.56 2.12 -14.62
N PRO A 275 -25.38 1.79 -13.59
CA PRO A 275 -26.33 2.75 -13.05
C PRO A 275 -25.70 4.05 -12.52
N ALA A 276 -24.47 3.98 -11.98
CA ALA A 276 -23.74 5.17 -11.56
C ALA A 276 -23.21 5.97 -12.75
N LEU A 277 -22.70 5.29 -13.79
CA LEU A 277 -22.25 5.93 -15.03
C LEU A 277 -23.41 6.61 -15.78
N GLU A 278 -24.59 5.97 -15.85
CA GLU A 278 -25.82 6.56 -16.40
C GLU A 278 -26.14 7.90 -15.70
N ALA A 279 -26.04 7.97 -14.37
CA ALA A 279 -26.27 9.20 -13.62
C ALA A 279 -25.25 10.31 -13.92
N ILE A 280 -23.98 9.94 -14.19
CA ILE A 280 -22.94 10.87 -14.64
C ILE A 280 -23.23 11.40 -16.04
N LEU A 281 -23.67 10.54 -16.96
CA LEU A 281 -24.04 10.95 -18.32
C LEU A 281 -25.22 11.93 -18.30
N ASP A 282 -26.24 11.65 -17.49
CA ASP A 282 -27.36 12.57 -17.26
C ASP A 282 -26.86 13.93 -16.72
N ALA A 283 -25.83 13.92 -15.87
CA ALA A 283 -25.20 15.16 -15.39
C ALA A 283 -24.43 15.88 -16.50
N CYS A 284 -23.69 15.16 -17.35
CA CYS A 284 -23.01 15.72 -18.52
C CYS A 284 -24.00 16.42 -19.48
N ASP A 285 -25.16 15.82 -19.73
CA ASP A 285 -26.20 16.41 -20.59
C ASP A 285 -26.74 17.74 -20.05
N ARG A 286 -26.87 17.85 -18.73
CA ARG A 286 -27.30 19.08 -18.04
C ARG A 286 -26.20 20.13 -17.98
N ILE A 287 -24.97 19.73 -17.63
CA ILE A 287 -23.84 20.64 -17.39
C ILE A 287 -23.24 21.16 -18.70
N ARG A 288 -23.25 20.29 -19.73
CA ARG A 288 -22.57 20.46 -21.03
C ARG A 288 -21.11 20.90 -20.83
N PRO A 289 -20.26 20.05 -20.22
CA PRO A 289 -18.85 20.36 -20.05
C PRO A 289 -18.17 20.47 -21.41
N ASP A 290 -17.14 21.33 -21.50
CA ASP A 290 -16.31 21.46 -22.69
C ASP A 290 -15.39 20.24 -22.86
N GLU A 291 -15.05 19.58 -21.76
CA GLU A 291 -14.17 18.41 -21.72
C GLU A 291 -14.56 17.48 -20.56
N VAL A 292 -14.46 16.17 -20.78
CA VAL A 292 -14.61 15.14 -19.72
C VAL A 292 -13.30 14.36 -19.62
N LEU A 293 -12.76 14.28 -18.40
CA LEU A 293 -11.56 13.52 -18.07
C LEU A 293 -11.94 12.33 -17.19
N VAL A 294 -11.50 11.13 -17.58
CA VAL A 294 -11.75 9.89 -16.86
C VAL A 294 -10.42 9.29 -16.40
N MET A 295 -10.17 9.28 -15.09
CA MET A 295 -8.93 8.79 -14.48
C MET A 295 -8.90 7.26 -14.29
N GLY A 296 -9.54 6.50 -15.17
CA GLY A 296 -9.43 5.04 -15.21
C GLY A 296 -10.26 4.28 -14.18
N ASP A 297 -9.98 2.98 -14.10
CA ASP A 297 -10.78 1.96 -13.43
C ASP A 297 -12.23 1.98 -13.93
N ILE A 298 -12.37 1.80 -15.24
CA ILE A 298 -13.64 1.67 -15.95
C ILE A 298 -14.32 0.36 -15.58
N VAL A 299 -13.53 -0.71 -15.49
CA VAL A 299 -13.98 -2.06 -15.17
C VAL A 299 -13.50 -2.54 -13.81
N GLY A 300 -14.04 -3.66 -13.34
CA GLY A 300 -13.74 -4.22 -12.03
C GLY A 300 -14.83 -3.91 -10.99
N TYR A 301 -15.01 -4.81 -10.01
CA TYR A 301 -15.95 -4.81 -8.89
C TYR A 301 -17.46 -4.75 -9.21
N GLY A 302 -17.89 -3.98 -10.20
CA GLY A 302 -19.28 -3.89 -10.64
C GLY A 302 -19.64 -4.96 -11.70
N PRO A 303 -20.95 -5.18 -11.92
CA PRO A 303 -21.45 -6.28 -12.72
C PRO A 303 -21.64 -5.95 -14.22
N HIS A 304 -21.33 -4.74 -14.69
CA HIS A 304 -21.65 -4.27 -16.05
C HIS A 304 -20.41 -3.82 -16.85
N PRO A 305 -19.32 -4.62 -16.94
CA PRO A 305 -18.09 -4.15 -17.56
C PRO A 305 -18.21 -3.93 -19.08
N ALA A 306 -18.96 -4.79 -19.78
CA ALA A 306 -19.14 -4.68 -21.23
C ALA A 306 -19.94 -3.43 -21.60
N GLU A 307 -21.01 -3.14 -20.85
CA GLU A 307 -21.85 -1.97 -21.07
C GLU A 307 -21.11 -0.67 -20.78
N CYS A 308 -20.35 -0.60 -19.69
CA CYS A 308 -19.54 0.59 -19.38
C CYS A 308 -18.47 0.85 -20.45
N VAL A 309 -17.78 -0.19 -20.93
CA VAL A 309 -16.78 -0.06 -22.00
C VAL A 309 -17.45 0.40 -23.30
N ALA A 310 -18.55 -0.23 -23.71
CA ALA A 310 -19.25 0.13 -24.94
C ALA A 310 -19.72 1.58 -24.90
N LEU A 311 -20.31 2.01 -23.78
CA LEU A 311 -20.83 3.35 -23.60
C LEU A 311 -19.70 4.40 -23.66
N LEU A 312 -18.60 4.19 -22.92
CA LEU A 312 -17.47 5.12 -22.94
C LEU A 312 -16.73 5.15 -24.28
N ALA A 313 -16.68 4.03 -25.02
CA ALA A 313 -16.05 3.98 -26.34
C ALA A 313 -16.82 4.78 -27.40
N GLU A 314 -18.11 5.06 -27.19
CA GLU A 314 -18.93 5.91 -28.06
C GLU A 314 -18.74 7.41 -27.80
N HIS A 315 -18.12 7.79 -26.69
CA HIS A 315 -17.87 9.18 -26.33
C HIS A 315 -16.47 9.64 -26.70
N ASP A 316 -16.36 10.88 -27.20
CA ASP A 316 -15.07 11.55 -27.43
C ASP A 316 -14.54 12.17 -26.13
N TRP A 317 -14.34 11.32 -25.11
CA TRP A 317 -13.81 11.71 -23.81
C TRP A 317 -12.34 11.38 -23.71
N ARG A 318 -11.63 12.10 -22.83
CA ARG A 318 -10.22 11.85 -22.56
C ARG A 318 -10.10 10.87 -21.41
N ILE A 319 -9.82 9.63 -21.77
CA ILE A 319 -9.86 8.49 -20.87
C ILE A 319 -8.45 7.92 -20.74
N LEU A 320 -7.99 7.74 -19.50
CA LEU A 320 -6.81 6.92 -19.20
C LEU A 320 -7.25 5.61 -18.54
N ARG A 321 -6.40 4.59 -18.59
CA ARG A 321 -6.66 3.30 -17.92
C ARG A 321 -6.21 3.34 -16.46
N GLY A 322 -6.93 2.64 -15.59
CA GLY A 322 -6.53 2.39 -14.21
C GLY A 322 -5.83 1.04 -14.03
N ASN A 323 -5.56 0.64 -12.78
CA ASN A 323 -4.90 -0.63 -12.49
C ASN A 323 -5.82 -1.83 -12.79
N HIS A 324 -7.13 -1.71 -12.58
CA HIS A 324 -8.08 -2.77 -12.93
C HIS A 324 -8.24 -2.90 -14.44
N ASP A 325 -8.32 -1.79 -15.17
CA ASP A 325 -8.35 -1.80 -16.64
C ASP A 325 -7.09 -2.46 -17.21
N HIS A 326 -5.92 -2.10 -16.67
CA HIS A 326 -4.63 -2.65 -17.08
C HIS A 326 -4.56 -4.16 -16.84
N ALA A 327 -4.89 -4.61 -15.63
CA ALA A 327 -4.87 -6.04 -15.29
C ALA A 327 -5.93 -6.84 -16.07
N THR A 328 -7.10 -6.27 -16.31
CA THR A 328 -8.13 -6.92 -17.13
C THR A 328 -7.68 -7.05 -18.58
N ALA A 329 -7.03 -6.04 -19.16
CA ALA A 329 -6.58 -6.05 -20.55
C ALA A 329 -5.37 -6.98 -20.77
N HIS A 330 -4.34 -6.87 -19.93
CA HIS A 330 -3.05 -7.57 -20.12
C HIS A 330 -2.94 -8.91 -19.38
N GLY A 331 -3.94 -9.23 -18.55
CA GLY A 331 -3.90 -10.40 -17.67
C GLY A 331 -3.40 -10.05 -16.27
N LEU A 332 -3.69 -10.96 -15.33
CA LEU A 332 -3.30 -10.78 -13.94
C LEU A 332 -1.76 -10.80 -13.80
N PRO A 333 -1.16 -9.81 -13.11
CA PRO A 333 0.21 -9.94 -12.65
C PRO A 333 0.32 -11.11 -11.65
N GLU A 334 1.49 -11.74 -11.56
CA GLU A 334 1.72 -12.89 -10.68
C GLU A 334 1.55 -12.55 -9.19
N ILE A 335 1.64 -11.26 -8.81
CA ILE A 335 1.55 -10.74 -7.43
C ILE A 335 0.82 -9.37 -7.43
N GLY A 336 0.10 -9.01 -6.35
CA GLY A 336 -0.37 -7.64 -6.09
C GLY A 336 -1.88 -7.44 -5.91
N PHE A 337 -2.71 -8.47 -6.16
CA PHE A 337 -4.16 -8.41 -5.95
C PHE A 337 -4.59 -9.29 -4.77
N SER A 338 -5.49 -8.78 -3.93
CA SER A 338 -6.17 -9.61 -2.92
C SER A 338 -6.96 -10.73 -3.60
N GLY A 339 -7.26 -11.83 -2.90
CA GLY A 339 -8.05 -12.92 -3.47
C GLY A 339 -9.38 -12.45 -4.06
N LEU A 340 -10.00 -11.44 -3.45
CA LEU A 340 -11.24 -10.83 -3.96
C LEU A 340 -11.02 -9.98 -5.22
N ALA A 341 -9.94 -9.20 -5.26
CA ALA A 341 -9.62 -8.39 -6.45
C ALA A 341 -9.17 -9.26 -7.63
N ARG A 342 -8.52 -10.40 -7.34
CA ARG A 342 -8.21 -11.43 -8.34
C ARG A 342 -9.50 -12.02 -8.94
N TRP A 343 -10.43 -12.46 -8.08
CA TRP A 343 -11.74 -12.96 -8.52
C TRP A 343 -12.46 -11.95 -9.41
N VAL A 344 -12.44 -10.67 -9.02
CA VAL A 344 -13.03 -9.56 -9.78
C VAL A 344 -12.44 -9.45 -11.18
N ILE A 345 -11.12 -9.48 -11.33
CA ILE A 345 -10.46 -9.34 -12.63
C ILE A 345 -10.73 -10.55 -13.51
N GLU A 346 -10.65 -11.76 -12.95
CA GLU A 346 -10.95 -13.01 -13.67
C GLU A 346 -12.40 -13.01 -14.17
N TRP A 347 -13.37 -12.66 -13.31
CA TRP A 347 -14.77 -12.55 -13.69
C TRP A 347 -14.98 -11.47 -14.76
N THR A 348 -14.44 -10.27 -14.55
CA THR A 348 -14.57 -9.14 -15.48
C THR A 348 -14.02 -9.48 -16.86
N ARG A 349 -12.85 -10.11 -16.93
CA ARG A 349 -12.22 -10.48 -18.20
C ARG A 349 -13.04 -11.53 -18.95
N ALA A 350 -13.74 -12.43 -18.25
CA ALA A 350 -14.61 -13.43 -18.86
C ALA A 350 -15.88 -12.83 -19.51
N GLU A 351 -16.33 -11.67 -19.03
CA GLU A 351 -17.50 -10.96 -19.56
C GLU A 351 -17.17 -10.03 -20.74
N LEU A 352 -15.88 -9.81 -21.04
CA LEU A 352 -15.44 -8.89 -22.10
C LEU A 352 -15.05 -9.64 -23.37
N CYS A 353 -15.47 -9.11 -24.52
CA CYS A 353 -14.99 -9.57 -25.82
C CYS A 353 -13.58 -9.04 -26.11
N GLN A 354 -12.88 -9.64 -27.07
CA GLN A 354 -11.51 -9.23 -27.42
C GLN A 354 -11.42 -7.76 -27.83
N ALA A 355 -12.41 -7.22 -28.55
CA ALA A 355 -12.42 -5.81 -28.94
C ALA A 355 -12.47 -4.86 -27.73
N SER A 356 -13.20 -5.24 -26.67
CA SER A 356 -13.25 -4.48 -25.41
C SER A 356 -11.91 -4.54 -24.68
N LEU A 357 -11.25 -5.71 -24.66
CA LEU A 357 -9.92 -5.87 -24.05
C LEU A 357 -8.86 -5.07 -24.80
N ASP A 358 -8.88 -5.09 -26.13
CA ASP A 358 -7.97 -4.32 -26.98
C ASP A 358 -8.19 -2.81 -26.80
N TRP A 359 -9.45 -2.37 -26.66
CA TRP A 359 -9.78 -0.98 -26.36
C TRP A 359 -9.21 -0.54 -25.02
N LEU A 360 -9.42 -1.32 -23.94
CA LEU A 360 -8.82 -1.05 -22.62
C LEU A 360 -7.28 -1.04 -22.68
N ALA A 361 -6.68 -1.94 -23.47
CA ALA A 361 -5.23 -2.01 -23.66
C ALA A 361 -4.66 -0.77 -24.37
N ALA A 362 -5.43 -0.16 -25.28
CA ALA A 362 -5.04 0.98 -26.08
C ALA A 362 -5.13 2.33 -25.33
N LEU A 363 -5.92 2.39 -24.24
CA LEU A 363 -6.02 3.59 -23.42
C LEU A 363 -4.64 4.00 -22.84
N PRO A 364 -4.31 5.30 -22.84
CA PRO A 364 -3.06 5.79 -22.27
C PRO A 364 -3.00 5.57 -20.76
N SER A 365 -1.79 5.46 -20.21
CA SER A 365 -1.57 5.36 -18.76
C SER A 365 -1.63 6.72 -18.05
N ARG A 366 -1.29 7.79 -18.79
CA ARG A 366 -1.27 9.17 -18.31
C ARG A 366 -1.58 10.14 -19.44
N ILE A 367 -2.06 11.32 -19.09
CA ILE A 367 -2.27 12.45 -20.00
C ILE A 367 -1.47 13.63 -19.47
N VAL A 368 -0.58 14.19 -20.28
CA VAL A 368 0.28 15.31 -19.89
C VAL A 368 -0.03 16.51 -20.77
N GLU A 369 -0.36 17.64 -20.13
CA GLU A 369 -0.50 18.96 -20.74
C GLU A 369 0.47 19.94 -20.07
N ASP A 370 0.57 21.15 -20.62
CA ASP A 370 1.50 22.18 -20.13
C ASP A 370 1.23 22.56 -18.66
N GLU A 371 -0.05 22.70 -18.28
CA GLU A 371 -0.45 23.17 -16.94
C GLU A 371 -0.99 22.05 -16.04
N TRP A 372 -1.20 20.85 -16.57
CA TRP A 372 -1.78 19.76 -15.79
C TRP A 372 -1.40 18.37 -16.27
N LEU A 373 -1.46 17.42 -15.33
CA LEU A 373 -1.24 15.99 -15.53
C LEU A 373 -2.48 15.22 -15.08
N ALA A 374 -2.83 14.14 -15.76
CA ALA A 374 -3.79 13.15 -15.28
C ALA A 374 -3.15 11.77 -15.24
N VAL A 375 -3.33 11.08 -14.11
CA VAL A 375 -2.89 9.69 -13.85
C VAL A 375 -3.99 8.97 -13.08
N HIS A 376 -3.99 7.64 -13.03
CA HIS A 376 -4.93 6.93 -12.15
C HIS A 376 -4.45 6.96 -10.69
N GLY A 377 -3.19 6.59 -10.46
CA GLY A 377 -2.59 6.49 -9.13
C GLY A 377 -2.03 7.83 -8.62
N ALA A 378 -0.71 8.00 -8.71
CA ALA A 378 -0.01 9.18 -8.21
C ALA A 378 1.00 9.72 -9.25
N PRO A 379 1.24 11.03 -9.35
CA PRO A 379 2.13 11.59 -10.38
C PRO A 379 3.58 11.12 -10.28
N MET A 380 4.04 10.77 -9.08
CA MET A 380 5.39 10.22 -8.87
C MET A 380 5.50 8.71 -9.15
N ASP A 381 4.37 8.02 -9.32
CA ASP A 381 4.32 6.59 -9.62
C ASP A 381 4.83 6.34 -11.04
N ARG A 382 5.87 5.50 -11.16
CA ARG A 382 6.40 5.10 -12.47
C ARG A 382 5.43 4.19 -13.22
N SER A 383 4.57 3.47 -12.50
CA SER A 383 3.56 2.59 -13.08
C SER A 383 2.27 3.32 -13.45
N ASP A 384 2.10 4.59 -13.07
CA ASP A 384 0.88 5.40 -13.25
C ASP A 384 -0.37 4.98 -12.48
N PHE A 385 -0.41 3.78 -11.88
CA PHE A 385 -1.67 3.18 -11.42
C PHE A 385 -1.71 2.72 -9.96
N ASN A 386 -0.59 2.41 -9.34
CA ASN A 386 -0.57 1.58 -8.12
C ASN A 386 -0.35 2.38 -6.84
N ALA A 387 0.25 3.56 -6.94
CA ALA A 387 0.47 4.43 -5.78
C ALA A 387 -0.78 5.26 -5.48
N TYR A 388 -1.08 5.41 -4.19
CA TYR A 388 -2.18 6.23 -3.71
C TYR A 388 -1.68 7.60 -3.25
N VAL A 389 -2.47 8.63 -3.51
CA VAL A 389 -2.28 9.98 -2.96
C VAL A 389 -3.23 10.18 -1.78
N TYR A 390 -2.70 10.19 -0.55
CA TYR A 390 -3.45 10.47 0.68
C TYR A 390 -2.62 11.35 1.63
N HIS A 391 -3.16 11.62 2.83
CA HIS A 391 -2.54 12.55 3.81
C HIS A 391 -1.04 12.33 4.05
N LEU A 392 -0.53 11.11 3.96
CA LEU A 392 0.88 10.79 4.23
C LEU A 392 1.77 10.85 2.97
N THR A 393 1.20 10.83 1.77
CA THR A 393 1.94 10.72 0.49
C THR A 393 1.76 11.93 -0.42
N TYR A 394 0.79 12.81 -0.16
CA TYR A 394 0.53 13.95 -1.05
C TYR A 394 1.71 14.93 -1.12
N GLY A 395 2.50 15.08 -0.04
CA GLY A 395 3.63 16.02 0.01
C GLY A 395 4.70 15.69 -1.03
N ASP A 396 5.09 14.42 -1.13
CA ASP A 396 6.08 13.94 -2.11
C ASP A 396 5.58 14.10 -3.55
N ASN A 397 4.26 13.95 -3.74
CA ASN A 397 3.62 14.17 -5.04
C ASN A 397 3.58 15.67 -5.41
N LEU A 398 3.34 16.57 -4.44
CA LEU A 398 3.45 18.01 -4.64
C LEU A 398 4.90 18.43 -4.92
N ASP A 399 5.88 17.83 -4.25
CA ASP A 399 7.31 18.02 -4.54
C ASP A 399 7.66 17.59 -5.96
N TRP A 400 7.14 16.44 -6.39
CA TRP A 400 7.31 15.95 -7.76
C TRP A 400 6.69 16.93 -8.75
N MET A 401 5.44 17.35 -8.54
CA MET A 401 4.76 18.31 -9.42
C MET A 401 5.52 19.63 -9.53
N GLN A 402 6.01 20.16 -8.41
CA GLN A 402 6.80 21.38 -8.37
C GLN A 402 8.10 21.26 -9.17
N ARG A 403 8.82 20.13 -9.06
CA ARG A 403 10.05 19.89 -9.84
C ARG A 403 9.80 19.72 -11.33
N HIS A 404 8.62 19.23 -11.71
CA HIS A 404 8.25 18.97 -13.11
C HIS A 404 7.38 20.09 -13.72
N GLY A 405 7.18 21.20 -12.98
CA GLY A 405 6.42 22.35 -13.46
C GLY A 405 4.91 22.09 -13.64
N GLN A 406 4.37 21.03 -13.04
CA GLN A 406 2.96 20.65 -13.20
C GLN A 406 2.10 21.37 -12.17
N ARG A 407 1.19 22.25 -12.61
CA ARG A 407 0.34 23.03 -11.71
C ARG A 407 -0.76 22.17 -11.10
N LEU A 408 -1.49 21.44 -11.92
CA LEU A 408 -2.59 20.57 -11.47
C LEU A 408 -2.28 19.10 -11.77
N CYS A 409 -2.72 18.22 -10.89
CA CYS A 409 -2.71 16.78 -11.13
C CYS A 409 -4.07 16.20 -10.79
N PHE A 410 -4.74 15.63 -11.78
CA PHE A 410 -5.99 14.90 -11.61
C PHE A 410 -5.67 13.43 -11.38
N HIS A 411 -6.18 12.85 -10.30
CA HIS A 411 -5.93 11.45 -9.98
C HIS A 411 -7.18 10.73 -9.46
N GLY A 412 -7.09 9.41 -9.34
CA GLY A 412 -8.14 8.53 -8.87
C GLY A 412 -7.65 7.62 -7.75
N HIS A 413 -8.04 6.33 -7.83
CA HIS A 413 -7.51 5.18 -7.09
C HIS A 413 -7.86 5.15 -5.58
N THR A 414 -7.93 6.30 -4.91
CA THR A 414 -8.33 6.37 -3.50
C THR A 414 -9.82 6.16 -3.30
N HIS A 415 -10.62 6.47 -4.32
CA HIS A 415 -12.09 6.50 -4.31
C HIS A 415 -12.69 7.53 -3.32
N VAL A 416 -11.89 8.48 -2.85
CA VAL A 416 -12.29 9.49 -1.87
C VAL A 416 -12.05 10.88 -2.47
N PRO A 417 -13.09 11.73 -2.60
CA PRO A 417 -12.92 13.10 -3.06
C PRO A 417 -11.92 13.86 -2.18
N SER A 418 -10.91 14.46 -2.77
CA SER A 418 -9.89 15.19 -2.02
C SER A 418 -9.16 16.23 -2.85
N VAL A 419 -8.65 17.25 -2.16
CA VAL A 419 -7.72 18.23 -2.72
C VAL A 419 -6.55 18.42 -1.77
N HIS A 420 -5.35 18.18 -2.27
CA HIS A 420 -4.11 18.51 -1.58
C HIS A 420 -3.36 19.56 -2.40
N LEU A 421 -3.07 20.72 -1.80
CA LEU A 421 -2.40 21.81 -2.51
C LEU A 421 -1.14 22.26 -1.80
N ARG A 422 -0.19 22.78 -2.58
CA ARG A 422 0.94 23.58 -2.12
C ARG A 422 0.79 25.00 -2.61
N HIS A 423 0.78 25.96 -1.69
CA HIS A 423 0.75 27.39 -2.01
C HIS A 423 1.67 28.17 -1.05
N HIS A 424 2.53 29.03 -1.61
CA HIS A 424 3.56 29.76 -0.86
C HIS A 424 4.44 28.86 0.05
N GLY A 425 4.74 27.64 -0.40
CA GLY A 425 5.57 26.69 0.35
C GLY A 425 4.85 25.99 1.51
N ASN A 426 3.54 26.22 1.68
CA ASN A 426 2.73 25.53 2.67
C ASN A 426 1.79 24.53 1.98
N ASP A 427 1.62 23.39 2.61
CA ASP A 427 0.72 22.34 2.14
C ASP A 427 -0.61 22.40 2.90
N HIS A 428 -1.71 22.28 2.15
CA HIS A 428 -3.05 22.30 2.69
C HIS A 428 -3.87 21.14 2.12
N ALA A 429 -4.65 20.48 2.97
CA ALA A 429 -5.75 19.63 2.52
C ALA A 429 -7.03 20.48 2.56
N LEU A 430 -7.68 20.68 1.41
CA LEU A 430 -8.95 21.40 1.37
C LEU A 430 -10.11 20.42 1.54
N VAL A 431 -11.11 20.84 2.29
CA VAL A 431 -12.34 20.11 2.53
C VAL A 431 -13.50 21.04 2.20
N GLY A 432 -14.42 20.60 1.35
CA GLY A 432 -15.59 21.38 0.97
C GLY A 432 -16.13 20.97 -0.40
N GLU A 433 -17.41 21.26 -0.63
CA GLU A 433 -18.09 20.96 -1.89
C GLU A 433 -17.75 21.98 -2.98
N ALA A 434 -17.44 23.22 -2.64
CA ALA A 434 -17.01 24.25 -3.58
C ALA A 434 -15.73 24.93 -3.07
N LEU A 435 -14.70 24.93 -3.90
CA LEU A 435 -13.36 25.39 -3.58
C LEU A 435 -12.85 26.36 -4.65
N SER A 436 -12.09 27.36 -4.22
CA SER A 436 -11.33 28.22 -5.12
C SER A 436 -9.86 27.86 -5.01
N LEU A 437 -9.31 27.25 -6.06
CA LEU A 437 -7.89 26.95 -6.14
C LEU A 437 -7.08 28.25 -6.31
N PRO A 438 -5.92 28.38 -5.66
CA PRO A 438 -5.03 29.50 -5.93
C PRO A 438 -4.59 29.51 -7.41
N ALA A 439 -4.36 30.71 -7.96
CA ALA A 439 -3.91 30.86 -9.35
C ALA A 439 -2.47 30.35 -9.54
N THR A 440 -1.68 30.28 -8.47
CA THR A 440 -0.31 29.78 -8.45
C THR A 440 -0.17 28.63 -7.45
N GLY A 441 0.91 27.85 -7.54
CA GLY A 441 1.11 26.68 -6.68
C GLY A 441 0.68 25.38 -7.36
N HIS A 442 0.62 24.30 -6.58
CA HIS A 442 0.39 22.93 -7.08
C HIS A 442 -0.83 22.32 -6.41
N ALA A 443 -1.67 21.59 -7.15
CA ALA A 443 -2.83 20.91 -6.57
C ALA A 443 -3.04 19.49 -7.14
N LEU A 444 -3.11 18.52 -6.23
CA LEU A 444 -3.60 17.16 -6.47
C LEU A 444 -5.10 17.13 -6.22
N ILE A 445 -5.87 16.65 -7.18
CA ILE A 445 -7.33 16.64 -7.15
C ILE A 445 -7.83 15.23 -7.47
N CYS A 446 -8.52 14.62 -6.50
CA CYS A 446 -9.27 13.38 -6.70
C CYS A 446 -10.76 13.70 -6.73
N PRO A 447 -11.51 13.40 -7.81
CA PRO A 447 -12.95 13.63 -7.86
C PRO A 447 -13.73 12.68 -6.95
N GLY A 448 -13.10 11.64 -6.40
CA GLY A 448 -13.76 10.52 -5.76
C GLY A 448 -13.97 9.37 -6.75
N SER A 449 -14.99 8.55 -6.47
CA SER A 449 -15.34 7.41 -7.32
C SER A 449 -16.78 7.49 -7.80
N VAL A 450 -16.98 7.19 -9.08
CA VAL A 450 -18.31 7.04 -9.68
C VAL A 450 -18.98 5.76 -9.17
N GLY A 451 -18.29 4.62 -9.24
CA GLY A 451 -18.93 3.31 -9.07
C GLY A 451 -18.66 2.58 -7.76
N GLN A 452 -17.64 2.96 -6.99
CA GLN A 452 -17.26 2.33 -5.73
C GLN A 452 -16.78 3.37 -4.72
N ASN A 453 -17.65 4.30 -4.33
CA ASN A 453 -17.34 5.31 -3.33
C ASN A 453 -16.79 4.69 -2.02
N ARG A 454 -15.76 5.34 -1.43
CA ARG A 454 -15.19 4.98 -0.12
C ARG A 454 -15.31 6.10 0.92
N SER A 455 -16.06 7.16 0.60
CA SER A 455 -16.32 8.30 1.49
C SER A 455 -17.66 8.18 2.23
N GLY A 456 -18.28 7.00 2.22
CA GLY A 456 -19.55 6.73 2.89
C GLY A 456 -20.77 6.87 1.98
N GLY A 457 -21.67 5.88 2.07
CA GLY A 457 -22.92 5.84 1.32
C GLY A 457 -22.76 5.50 -0.17
N PRO A 458 -23.84 5.03 -0.82
CA PRO A 458 -23.84 4.61 -2.22
C PRO A 458 -24.10 5.79 -3.17
N LEU A 459 -23.20 6.77 -3.18
CA LEU A 459 -23.27 7.96 -4.05
C LEU A 459 -22.19 7.89 -5.13
N ALA A 460 -22.48 8.43 -6.31
CA ALA A 460 -21.51 8.58 -7.39
C ALA A 460 -20.91 9.99 -7.33
N TRP A 461 -19.58 10.10 -7.31
CA TRP A 461 -18.90 11.39 -7.22
C TRP A 461 -18.29 11.83 -8.55
N TYR A 462 -18.36 13.14 -8.81
CA TYR A 462 -17.57 13.82 -9.84
C TYR A 462 -17.11 15.19 -9.33
N ALA A 463 -16.15 15.79 -10.04
CA ALA A 463 -15.77 17.18 -9.82
C ALA A 463 -15.91 18.02 -11.10
N LEU A 464 -16.28 19.28 -10.96
CA LEU A 464 -16.37 20.26 -12.04
C LEU A 464 -15.31 21.34 -11.81
N LEU A 465 -14.40 21.51 -12.77
CA LEU A 465 -13.36 22.53 -12.73
C LEU A 465 -13.60 23.56 -13.84
N GLN A 466 -13.75 24.84 -13.47
CA GLN A 466 -13.83 25.94 -14.41
C GLN A 466 -12.90 27.09 -13.97
N GLY A 467 -11.81 27.28 -14.70
CA GLY A 467 -10.72 28.17 -14.28
C GLY A 467 -10.07 27.68 -12.99
N ASN A 468 -10.33 28.38 -11.88
CA ASN A 468 -9.86 28.00 -10.54
C ASN A 468 -11.01 27.57 -9.60
N ALA A 469 -12.26 27.63 -10.07
CA ALA A 469 -13.40 27.15 -9.29
C ALA A 469 -13.52 25.64 -9.46
N LEU A 470 -13.50 24.90 -8.35
CA LEU A 470 -13.61 23.45 -8.29
C LEU A 470 -14.81 23.09 -7.41
N GLU A 471 -15.75 22.32 -7.96
CA GLU A 471 -16.94 21.88 -7.26
C GLU A 471 -17.02 20.35 -7.27
N PHE A 472 -17.21 19.74 -6.10
CA PHE A 472 -17.49 18.32 -5.96
C PHE A 472 -18.99 18.09 -5.85
N THR A 473 -19.49 17.06 -6.51
CA THR A 473 -20.91 16.70 -6.44
C THR A 473 -21.06 15.20 -6.22
N ALA A 474 -21.89 14.85 -5.24
CA ALA A 474 -22.34 13.48 -5.00
C ALA A 474 -23.75 13.31 -5.59
N LEU A 475 -23.92 12.32 -6.45
CA LEU A 475 -25.17 11.98 -7.11
C LEU A 475 -25.77 10.71 -6.53
N GLU A 476 -27.09 10.74 -6.33
CA GLU A 476 -27.86 9.51 -6.13
C GLU A 476 -27.97 8.75 -7.46
N TYR A 477 -27.93 7.43 -7.38
CA TYR A 477 -28.17 6.52 -8.50
C TYR A 477 -28.89 5.26 -8.01
N ASP A 478 -29.41 4.43 -8.92
CA ASP A 478 -30.06 3.16 -8.54
C ASP A 478 -29.02 2.08 -8.15
N TRP A 479 -28.31 2.29 -7.04
CA TRP A 479 -27.36 1.33 -6.48
C TRP A 479 -28.03 0.00 -6.11
N LYS A 480 -29.36 0.02 -5.87
CA LYS A 480 -30.13 -1.21 -5.63
C LYS A 480 -30.19 -2.07 -6.89
N ARG A 481 -30.25 -1.49 -8.10
CA ARG A 481 -30.09 -2.21 -9.37
C ARG A 481 -28.73 -2.88 -9.44
N THR A 482 -27.66 -2.16 -9.17
CA THR A 482 -26.29 -2.72 -9.13
C THR A 482 -26.23 -3.91 -8.17
N CYS A 483 -26.70 -3.76 -6.93
CA CYS A 483 -26.70 -4.87 -5.97
C CYS A 483 -27.58 -6.06 -6.38
N ARG A 484 -28.73 -5.83 -7.04
CA ARG A 484 -29.58 -6.92 -7.56
C ARG A 484 -28.87 -7.70 -8.66
N ASP A 485 -28.21 -6.99 -9.58
CA ASP A 485 -27.48 -7.61 -10.68
C ASP A 485 -26.26 -8.39 -10.17
N MET A 486 -25.48 -7.84 -9.23
CA MET A 486 -24.37 -8.54 -8.58
C MET A 486 -24.83 -9.85 -7.91
N LYS A 487 -25.97 -9.83 -7.20
CA LYS A 487 -26.56 -11.04 -6.59
C LYS A 487 -26.96 -12.08 -7.63
N ARG A 488 -27.62 -11.65 -8.70
CA ARG A 488 -28.04 -12.53 -9.79
C ARG A 488 -26.84 -13.21 -10.45
N LEU A 489 -25.72 -12.51 -10.55
CA LEU A 489 -24.48 -12.98 -11.18
C LEU A 489 -23.53 -13.70 -10.20
N GLY A 490 -23.95 -13.92 -8.95
CA GLY A 490 -23.17 -14.71 -7.98
C GLY A 490 -21.93 -14.01 -7.42
N PHE A 491 -21.93 -12.68 -7.34
CA PHE A 491 -20.84 -11.94 -6.72
C PHE A 491 -20.72 -12.24 -5.22
N PRO A 492 -19.49 -12.25 -4.65
CA PRO A 492 -19.29 -12.35 -3.22
C PRO A 492 -20.04 -11.26 -2.44
N ASP A 493 -20.69 -11.64 -1.34
CA ASP A 493 -21.45 -10.72 -0.48
C ASP A 493 -20.63 -9.52 0.01
N ALA A 494 -19.33 -9.71 0.22
CA ALA A 494 -18.42 -8.63 0.61
C ALA A 494 -18.40 -7.47 -0.40
N LEU A 495 -18.47 -7.76 -1.71
CA LEU A 495 -18.51 -6.74 -2.77
C LEU A 495 -19.86 -6.02 -2.81
N ILE A 496 -20.95 -6.76 -2.60
CA ILE A 496 -22.30 -6.17 -2.56
C ILE A 496 -22.42 -5.22 -1.36
N GLN A 497 -21.94 -5.64 -0.19
CA GLN A 497 -21.92 -4.81 1.01
C GLN A 497 -21.07 -3.55 0.83
N ARG A 498 -20.00 -3.64 0.03
CA ARG A 498 -19.12 -2.52 -0.28
C ARG A 498 -19.86 -1.38 -0.97
N ILE A 499 -20.65 -1.70 -2.00
CA ILE A 499 -21.52 -0.74 -2.68
C ILE A 499 -22.51 -0.10 -1.71
N GLN A 500 -23.15 -0.91 -0.85
CA GLN A 500 -24.18 -0.42 0.08
C GLN A 500 -23.63 0.54 1.14
N LYS A 501 -22.43 0.28 1.65
CA LYS A 501 -21.82 1.05 2.74
C LYS A 501 -20.99 2.22 2.23
N GLY A 502 -20.43 2.10 1.03
CA GLY A 502 -19.46 3.04 0.48
C GLY A 502 -18.14 3.02 1.24
N ASN A 503 -17.51 1.84 1.41
CA ASN A 503 -16.32 1.61 2.23
C ASN A 503 -15.18 0.85 1.52
#